data_AF-U2MN78-F1
#
_entry.id   AF-U2MN78-F1
#
_cell.length_a   1.000
_cell.length_b   1.000
_cell.length_c   1.000
_cell.angle_alpha   90.00
_cell.angle_beta   90.00
_cell.angle_gamma   90.00
#
_symmetry.space_group_name_H-M   'P 1'
#
loop_
_entity.id
_entity.type
_entity.pdbx_description
1 polymer ?
#
loop_
_entity_poly.entity_id
_entity_poly.type
_entity_poly.pdbx_seq_one_letter_code
_entity_poly.pdbx_strand_id
1 'polypeptide(L)' 'MIYFCTFTDKMDNEQIVNQNRKKLSDGLREALINDTGIKTYREAGIQFKYVVHSQSNPKKLLYQETFK' A
#
# COMPACT_ATOMS: atom_id res chain seq x y z
N MET A 1 -11.77 3.51 1.80
CA MET A 1 -11.64 2.04 1.72
C MET A 1 -10.27 1.64 2.24
N ILE A 2 -10.17 0.53 2.99
CA ILE A 2 -8.88 0.04 3.52
C ILE A 2 -8.53 -1.22 2.76
N TYR A 3 -7.43 -1.18 2.02
CA TYR A 3 -6.89 -2.33 1.31
C TYR A 3 -5.77 -2.95 2.15
N PHE A 4 -6.01 -4.18 2.60
CA PHE A 4 -5.03 -4.94 3.38
C PHE A 4 -4.25 -5.83 2.43
N CYS A 5 -2.93 -5.64 2.42
CA CYS A 5 -2.02 -6.52 1.74
C CYS A 5 -1.02 -7.07 2.76
N THR A 6 -0.42 -8.23 2.50
CA THR A 6 0.57 -8.82 3.40
C THR A 6 1.82 -9.06 2.56
N PHE A 7 2.96 -8.56 3.02
CA PHE A 7 4.22 -8.86 2.33
C PHE A 7 4.76 -10.20 2.81
N THR A 8 5.19 -11.02 1.85
CA THR A 8 5.75 -12.34 2.08
C THR A 8 7.20 -12.37 1.63
N ASP A 9 7.96 -13.35 2.11
CA ASP A 9 9.34 -13.60 1.67
C ASP A 9 10.27 -12.39 1.86
N LYS A 10 10.94 -11.93 0.79
CA LYS A 10 11.97 -10.89 0.82
C LYS A 10 11.44 -9.51 1.16
N MET A 11 10.13 -9.29 1.01
CA MET A 11 9.48 -8.05 1.42
C MET A 11 9.03 -8.07 2.89
N ASP A 12 9.23 -9.17 3.61
CA ASP A 12 8.96 -9.25 5.06
C ASP A 12 10.09 -8.61 5.91
N ASN A 13 10.89 -7.72 5.30
CA ASN A 13 11.97 -7.01 5.95
C ASN A 13 11.71 -5.51 5.90
N GLU A 14 11.57 -4.90 7.08
CA GLU A 14 11.31 -3.48 7.26
C GLU A 14 12.34 -2.60 6.56
N GLN A 15 13.63 -2.96 6.55
CA GLN A 15 14.65 -2.20 5.82
C GLN A 15 14.41 -2.22 4.31
N ILE A 16 14.07 -3.38 3.75
CA ILE A 16 13.80 -3.52 2.31
C ILE A 16 12.54 -2.76 1.94
N VAL A 17 11.49 -2.88 2.74
CA VAL A 17 10.24 -2.14 2.56
C VAL A 17 10.47 -0.64 2.66
N ASN A 18 11.29 -0.18 3.61
CA ASN A 18 11.59 1.24 3.77
C ASN A 18 12.45 1.78 2.60
N GLN A 19 13.44 1.03 2.14
CA GLN A 19 14.24 1.38 0.95
C GLN A 19 13.39 1.44 -0.32
N ASN A 20 12.40 0.55 -0.46
CA ASN A 20 11.49 0.50 -1.60
C ASN A 20 10.19 1.29 -1.36
N ARG A 21 10.05 1.97 -0.22
CA ARG A 21 8.83 2.69 0.19
C ARG A 21 8.38 3.68 -0.87
N LYS A 22 9.35 4.39 -1.44
CA LYS A 22 9.11 5.37 -2.51
C LYS A 22 8.63 4.70 -3.79
N LYS A 23 9.26 3.59 -4.20
CA LYS A 23 8.81 2.79 -5.36
C LYS A 23 7.42 2.20 -5.15
N LEU A 24 7.11 1.72 -3.95
CA LEU A 24 5.78 1.22 -3.59
C LEU A 24 4.76 2.35 -3.67
N SER A 25 5.08 3.52 -3.10
CA SER A 25 4.22 4.70 -3.17
C SER A 25 3.94 5.14 -4.61
N ASP A 26 4.98 5.29 -5.43
CA ASP A 26 4.86 5.69 -6.83
C ASP A 26 4.09 4.65 -7.64
N GLY A 27 4.41 3.36 -7.51
CA GLY A 27 3.70 2.29 -8.22
C GLY A 27 2.23 2.16 -7.80
N LEU A 28 1.92 2.31 -6.51
CA LEU A 28 0.54 2.35 -6.02
C LEU A 28 -0.18 3.61 -6.53
N ARG A 29 0.49 4.75 -6.58
CA ARG A 29 -0.09 5.99 -7.11
C ARG A 29 -0.36 5.89 -8.61
N GLU A 30 0.56 5.33 -9.38
CA GLU A 30 0.37 5.08 -10.81
C GLU A 30 -0.76 4.07 -11.04
N ALA A 31 -0.80 2.97 -10.28
CA ALA A 31 -1.90 2.02 -10.34
C ALA A 31 -3.24 2.71 -10.01
N LEU A 32 -3.31 3.52 -8.95
CA LEU A 32 -4.52 4.28 -8.60
C LEU A 32 -4.94 5.30 -9.68
N ILE A 33 -3.99 5.89 -10.41
CA ILE A 33 -4.26 6.82 -11.52
C ILE A 33 -4.77 6.06 -12.75
N ASN A 34 -4.19 4.89 -13.03
CA ASN A 34 -4.47 4.11 -14.23
C ASN A 34 -5.67 3.16 -14.05
N ASP A 35 -6.05 2.87 -12.81
CA ASP A 35 -7.20 2.04 -12.48
C ASP A 35 -8.49 2.86 -12.60
N THR A 36 -9.16 2.69 -13.74
CA THR A 36 -10.46 3.29 -14.05
C THR A 36 -11.55 2.89 -13.06
N GLY A 37 -11.41 1.76 -12.37
CA GLY A 37 -12.34 1.34 -11.31
C GLY A 37 -12.22 2.20 -10.06
N ILE A 38 -11.01 2.67 -9.74
CA ILE A 38 -10.72 3.47 -8.54
C ILE A 38 -11.01 4.96 -8.74
N LYS A 39 -10.99 5.42 -10.00
CA LYS A 39 -11.26 6.81 -10.38
C LYS A 39 -12.58 7.35 -9.80
N THR A 40 -13.66 6.58 -9.89
CA THR A 40 -14.99 6.93 -9.36
C THR A 40 -14.96 7.13 -7.84
N TYR A 41 -14.22 6.30 -7.11
CA TYR A 41 -14.09 6.40 -5.66
C TYR A 41 -13.26 7.63 -5.26
N ARG A 42 -12.22 7.95 -6.03
CA ARG A 42 -11.40 9.13 -5.81
C ARG A 42 -12.19 10.42 -6.08
N GLU A 43 -12.99 10.45 -7.13
CA GLU A 43 -13.93 11.55 -7.43
C GLU A 43 -15.01 11.69 -6.35
N ALA A 44 -15.41 10.57 -5.73
CA ALA A 44 -16.31 10.57 -4.56
C ALA A 44 -15.62 10.96 -3.24
N GLY A 45 -14.33 11.31 -3.23
CA GLY A 45 -13.59 11.71 -2.03
C GLY A 45 -13.23 10.54 -1.09
N ILE A 46 -13.28 9.30 -1.59
CA ILE A 46 -12.98 8.12 -0.79
C ILE A 46 -11.46 7.96 -0.70
N GLN A 47 -10.96 7.99 0.54
CA GLN A 47 -9.54 7.79 0.83
C GLN A 47 -9.16 6.31 0.74
N PHE A 48 -8.01 6.03 0.14
CA PHE A 48 -7.46 4.68 0.01
C PHE A 48 -6.33 4.49 1.00
N LYS A 49 -6.50 3.55 1.94
CA LYS A 49 -5.47 3.20 2.90
C LYS A 49 -4.87 1.86 2.55
N TYR A 50 -3.59 1.86 2.19
CA TYR A 50 -2.80 0.65 2.04
C TYR A 50 -2.13 0.33 3.38
N VAL A 51 -2.40 -0.86 3.89
CA VAL A 51 -1.84 -1.35 5.14
C VAL A 51 -1.16 -2.67 4.85
N VAL A 52 0.14 -2.72 5.11
CA VAL A 52 0.95 -3.91 4.88
C VAL A 52 1.56 -4.41 6.17
N HIS A 53 1.21 -5.66 6.49
CA HIS A 53 1.71 -6.37 7.66
C HIS A 53 2.79 -7.36 7.26
N SER A 54 3.65 -7.66 8.24
CA SER A 54 4.63 -8.73 8.16
C SER A 54 3.94 -10.09 8.23
N GLN A 55 4.38 -11.03 7.40
CA GLN A 55 3.91 -12.41 7.48
C GLN A 55 4.49 -13.12 8.70
N SER A 56 5.78 -12.94 8.99
CA SER A 56 6.42 -13.55 10.16
C SER A 56 5.86 -13.01 11.47
N ASN A 57 5.44 -11.74 11.49
CA ASN A 57 4.78 -11.13 12.63
C ASN A 57 3.54 -10.34 12.18
N PRO A 58 2.33 -10.94 12.20
CA PRO A 58 1.10 -10.28 11.74
C PRO A 58 0.73 -9.01 12.53
N LYS A 59 1.28 -8.84 13.75
CA LYS A 59 1.14 -7.59 14.53
C LYS A 59 2.10 -6.48 14.11
N LYS A 60 3.11 -6.78 13.29
CA LYS A 60 4.13 -5.83 12.86
C LYS A 60 3.72 -5.20 11.54
N LEU A 61 3.51 -3.89 11.59
CA LEU A 61 3.20 -3.05 10.44
C LEU A 61 4.51 -2.75 9.69
N LEU A 62 4.64 -3.20 8.45
CA LEU A 62 5.82 -2.95 7.62
C LEU A 62 5.67 -1.68 6.79
N TYR A 63 4.45 -1.40 6.32
CA TYR A 63 4.17 -0.23 5.54
C TYR A 63 2.71 0.19 5.69
N GLN A 64 2.51 1.49 5.79
CA GLN A 64 1.19 2.08 5.73
C GLN A 64 1.27 3.35 4.91
N GLU A 65 0.32 3.51 4.01
CA GLU A 65 0.14 4.74 3.26
C GLU A 65 -1.33 5.04 3.06
N THR A 66 -1.66 6.33 3.00
CA THR A 66 -3.03 6.79 2.76
C THR A 66 -2.99 7.77 1.62
N PHE A 67 -3.67 7.40 0.54
CA PHE A 67 -3.84 8.21 -0.64
C PHE A 67 -5.18 8.96 -0.52
N LYS A 68 -5.09 10.27 -0.72
CA LYS A 68 -6.21 11.23 -0.65
C LYS A 68 -6.52 11.74 -2.06
#